data_AF-A0A8H5WWY1-F1
#
_entry.id   AF-A0A8H5WWY1-F1
#
_cell.length_a   1.000
_cell.length_b   1.000
_cell.length_c   1.000
_cell.angle_alpha   90.00
_cell.angle_beta   90.00
_cell.angle_gamma   90.00
#
_symmetry.space_group_name_H-M   'P 1'
#
loop_
_entity.id
_entity.type
_entity.pdbx_description
1 polymer ?
#
loop_
_entity_poly.entity_id
_entity_poly.type
_entity_poly.pdbx_seq_one_letter_code
_entity_poly.pdbx_strand_id
1 'polypeptide(L)'
;MPITILSPQPPTPRRPQAAAAAANLDSDSDSEGGAGVDSDDIFTPGSVITSNPQWMRGHGTYVPQGSSSITSSLAGTLTKTNKLLSVRPLRARYTPEIGDLVVGRIVEVQAKRWRVDVAASQLAILQISAINLPGGILRKRTETDELQIRSFFAEGDLVVAEVQQLHQDGAASLHTRSLKYGKLRNGVFVAVTGTGGGGGVVRSKRQVWTMDAANAGGKVDVLLGVNGYIWISKHIEGDTAAEAAGINRMEESVSNKVYSSQNDPMEVTTMREIARIRSVILALVENGLKVDEDTVTRGYSEAVDIARDSADDDLYLGGEKGRRLVAALTGH
;
A
#
# COMPACT_ATOMS: atom_id res chain seq x y z
N MET A 1 -35.04 -8.50 34.44
CA MET A 1 -34.25 -9.57 33.77
C MET A 1 -32.81 -9.40 34.22
N PRO A 2 -32.22 -10.31 35.02
CA PRO A 2 -30.81 -10.23 35.36
C PRO A 2 -29.96 -10.58 34.12
N ILE A 3 -28.92 -9.81 33.85
CA ILE A 3 -27.99 -10.04 32.74
C ILE A 3 -27.00 -11.12 33.19
N THR A 4 -27.05 -12.29 32.55
CA THR A 4 -26.09 -13.37 32.77
C THR A 4 -24.88 -13.17 31.87
N ILE A 5 -23.71 -12.91 32.46
CA ILE A 5 -22.44 -12.84 31.74
C ILE A 5 -21.86 -14.26 31.67
N LEU A 6 -21.77 -14.81 30.46
CA LEU A 6 -21.18 -16.13 30.23
C LEU A 6 -19.66 -16.05 30.28
N SER A 7 -19.04 -17.06 30.89
CA SER A 7 -17.58 -17.23 30.89
C SER A 7 -17.04 -17.56 29.49
N PRO A 8 -15.83 -17.10 29.14
CA PRO A 8 -15.25 -17.30 27.80
C PRO A 8 -15.08 -18.77 27.47
N GLN A 9 -15.50 -19.17 26.26
CA GLN A 9 -15.35 -20.53 25.76
C GLN A 9 -13.86 -20.85 25.51
N PRO A 10 -13.39 -22.06 25.86
CA PRO A 10 -12.06 -22.52 25.47
C PRO A 10 -11.97 -22.67 23.95
N PRO A 11 -10.78 -22.49 23.35
CA PRO A 11 -10.59 -22.59 21.92
C PRO A 11 -10.92 -24.00 21.43
N THR A 12 -11.70 -24.09 20.35
CA THR A 12 -11.97 -25.34 19.65
C THR A 12 -10.65 -25.97 19.15
N PRO A 13 -10.42 -27.28 19.37
CA PRO A 13 -9.22 -27.94 18.90
C PRO A 13 -9.15 -27.87 17.37
N ARG A 14 -8.02 -27.37 16.84
CA ARG A 14 -7.77 -27.28 15.41
C ARG A 14 -7.75 -28.68 14.80
N ARG A 15 -8.59 -28.90 13.78
CA ARG A 15 -8.46 -30.02 12.86
C ARG A 15 -7.11 -29.88 12.13
N PRO A 16 -6.26 -30.92 12.04
CA PRO A 16 -4.99 -30.82 11.34
C PRO A 16 -5.27 -30.46 9.87
N GLN A 17 -4.81 -29.27 9.45
CA GLN A 17 -4.72 -28.93 8.04
C GLN A 17 -3.58 -29.74 7.45
N ALA A 18 -3.86 -30.44 6.36
CA ALA A 18 -2.86 -31.17 5.61
C ALA A 18 -1.78 -30.19 5.13
N ALA A 19 -0.53 -30.49 5.47
CA ALA A 19 0.63 -29.72 5.05
C ALA A 19 0.71 -29.66 3.52
N ALA A 20 0.46 -28.49 2.94
CA ALA A 20 0.90 -28.18 1.60
C ALA A 20 2.39 -27.85 1.68
N ALA A 21 3.22 -28.78 1.24
CA ALA A 21 4.67 -28.61 1.11
C ALA A 21 4.96 -27.53 0.05
N ALA A 22 5.22 -26.30 0.50
CA ALA A 22 5.94 -25.31 -0.29
C ALA A 22 7.40 -25.36 0.14
N ALA A 23 8.20 -26.09 -0.64
CA ALA A 23 9.64 -26.18 -0.48
C ALA A 23 10.29 -24.82 -0.72
N ASN A 24 10.80 -24.21 0.34
CA ASN A 24 11.91 -23.25 0.30
C ASN A 24 12.85 -23.63 1.44
N LEU A 25 13.61 -24.70 1.22
CA LEU A 25 14.72 -25.12 2.06
C LEU A 25 16.01 -24.61 1.40
N ASP A 26 16.43 -23.42 1.81
CA ASP A 26 17.84 -23.03 1.85
C ASP A 26 18.03 -22.32 3.20
N SER A 27 18.03 -23.13 4.27
CA SER A 27 18.46 -22.68 5.60
C SER A 27 19.66 -23.55 5.97
N ASP A 28 20.85 -23.07 5.61
CA ASP A 28 22.11 -23.60 6.14
C ASP A 28 22.06 -23.54 7.67
N SER A 29 21.83 -24.72 8.23
CA SER A 29 21.81 -25.02 9.65
C SER A 29 23.24 -25.13 10.14
N ASP A 30 23.78 -24.04 10.71
CA ASP A 30 24.94 -24.10 11.61
C ASP A 30 24.89 -22.95 12.63
N SER A 31 23.85 -22.92 13.47
CA SER A 31 23.85 -22.08 14.67
C SER A 31 23.33 -22.84 15.88
N GLU A 32 24.25 -23.38 16.67
CA GLU A 32 24.03 -24.00 17.98
C GLU A 32 23.57 -22.97 19.03
N GLY A 33 22.37 -22.42 18.83
CA GLY A 33 21.75 -21.43 19.72
C GLY A 33 20.32 -21.09 19.34
N GLY A 34 19.65 -21.98 18.61
CA GLY A 34 18.30 -21.77 18.08
C GLY A 34 17.28 -21.52 19.19
N ALA A 35 16.63 -20.36 19.15
CA ALA A 35 15.33 -20.22 19.81
C ALA A 35 14.38 -21.15 19.06
N GLY A 36 14.08 -22.32 19.64
CA GLY A 36 13.25 -23.40 19.09
C GLY A 36 11.78 -23.01 18.99
N VAL A 37 11.50 -21.91 18.29
CA VAL A 37 10.17 -21.37 18.07
C VAL A 37 9.96 -21.26 16.56
N ASP A 38 8.91 -21.93 16.09
CA ASP A 38 8.55 -21.98 14.68
C ASP A 38 8.11 -20.59 14.20
N SER A 39 8.35 -20.27 12.94
CA SER A 39 8.01 -18.95 12.36
C SER A 39 6.51 -18.64 12.35
N ASP A 40 5.67 -19.68 12.46
CA ASP A 40 4.21 -19.59 12.43
C ASP A 40 3.56 -19.48 13.81
N ASP A 41 4.36 -19.52 14.88
CA ASP A 41 3.85 -19.32 16.24
C ASP A 41 3.38 -17.87 16.42
N ILE A 42 2.14 -17.74 16.89
CA ILE A 42 1.55 -16.45 17.23
C ILE A 42 1.94 -16.12 18.65
N PHE A 43 2.70 -15.05 18.81
CA PHE A 43 3.05 -14.46 20.09
C PHE A 43 1.99 -13.47 20.51
N THR A 44 1.83 -13.31 21.82
CA THR A 44 0.96 -12.28 22.43
C THR A 44 1.81 -11.30 23.23
N PRO A 45 1.33 -10.07 23.48
CA PRO A 45 2.05 -9.14 24.35
C PRO A 45 2.38 -9.78 25.70
N GLY A 46 3.64 -9.70 26.12
CA GLY A 46 4.16 -10.29 27.36
C GLY A 46 4.73 -11.71 27.23
N SER A 47 4.60 -12.37 26.08
CA SER A 47 5.21 -13.69 25.88
C SER A 47 6.73 -13.58 25.70
N VAL A 48 7.49 -14.41 26.42
CA VAL A 48 8.94 -14.50 26.27
C VAL A 48 9.30 -15.19 24.96
N ILE A 49 10.11 -14.54 24.13
CA ILE A 49 10.58 -15.07 22.84
C ILE A 49 11.87 -15.88 23.04
N THR A 50 12.86 -15.27 23.67
CA THR A 50 14.15 -15.93 23.94
C THR A 50 14.88 -15.25 25.10
N SER A 51 15.72 -16.00 25.80
CA SER A 51 16.62 -15.48 26.84
C SER A 51 18.08 -15.45 26.38
N ASN A 52 18.37 -15.84 25.13
CA ASN A 52 19.73 -15.85 24.60
C ASN A 52 20.15 -14.41 24.20
N PRO A 53 21.21 -13.85 24.83
CA PRO A 53 21.67 -12.48 24.58
C PRO A 53 22.33 -12.27 23.22
N GLN A 54 22.58 -13.34 22.45
CA GLN A 54 23.12 -13.24 21.09
C GLN A 54 22.14 -12.59 20.09
N TRP A 55 20.85 -12.58 20.42
CA TRP A 55 19.81 -12.01 19.58
C TRP A 55 19.65 -10.51 19.83
N MET A 56 19.52 -9.76 18.74
CA MET A 56 19.20 -8.34 18.76
C MET A 56 17.69 -8.14 18.73
N ARG A 57 17.22 -7.16 19.50
CA ARG A 57 15.82 -6.75 19.51
C ARG A 57 15.47 -5.87 18.31
N GLY A 58 14.41 -6.23 17.60
CA GLY A 58 13.79 -5.44 16.55
C GLY A 58 12.44 -4.87 16.99
N HIS A 59 11.65 -4.41 16.02
CA HIS A 59 10.30 -3.90 16.25
C HIS A 59 9.38 -4.97 16.87
N GLY A 60 8.47 -4.55 17.73
CA GLY A 60 7.53 -5.46 18.40
C GLY A 60 8.13 -6.30 19.53
N THR A 61 9.36 -5.99 19.95
CA THR A 61 10.03 -6.66 21.07
C THR A 61 10.58 -5.66 22.08
N TYR A 62 10.65 -6.07 23.35
CA TYR A 62 11.27 -5.30 24.43
C TYR A 62 11.92 -6.22 25.45
N VAL A 63 12.75 -5.66 26.32
CA VAL A 63 13.37 -6.38 27.44
C VAL A 63 12.85 -5.76 28.74
N PRO A 64 12.07 -6.51 29.55
CA PRO A 64 11.61 -6.05 30.85
C PRO A 64 12.77 -5.69 31.78
N GLN A 65 12.57 -4.66 32.61
CA GLN A 65 13.56 -4.24 33.61
C GLN A 65 13.87 -5.41 34.58
N GLY A 66 15.16 -5.72 34.74
CA GLY A 66 15.62 -6.82 35.61
C GLY A 66 15.67 -8.20 34.95
N SER A 67 15.35 -8.30 33.66
CA SER A 67 15.47 -9.55 32.89
C SER A 67 16.43 -9.38 31.70
N SER A 68 17.03 -10.47 31.24
CA SER A 68 17.77 -10.54 29.97
C SER A 68 16.94 -11.15 28.83
N SER A 69 15.66 -11.44 29.10
CA SER A 69 14.77 -12.10 28.15
C SER A 69 14.07 -11.12 27.22
N ILE A 70 14.17 -11.38 25.92
CA ILE A 70 13.44 -10.66 24.89
C ILE A 70 11.98 -11.12 24.94
N THR A 71 11.07 -10.16 25.10
CA THR A 71 9.63 -10.36 25.26
C THR A 71 8.88 -9.66 24.13
N SER A 72 7.79 -10.25 23.66
CA SER A 72 6.93 -9.63 22.64
C SER A 72 6.12 -8.47 23.22
N SER A 73 6.07 -7.34 22.53
CA SER A 73 5.12 -6.25 22.83
C SER A 73 3.85 -6.30 21.98
N LEU A 74 3.80 -7.13 20.93
CA LEU A 74 2.72 -7.17 19.95
C LEU A 74 2.10 -8.57 19.84
N ALA A 75 0.87 -8.63 19.32
CA ALA A 75 0.26 -9.88 18.89
C ALA A 75 0.60 -10.14 17.42
N GLY A 76 1.31 -11.24 17.12
CA GLY A 76 1.84 -11.45 15.78
C GLY A 76 2.80 -12.62 15.65
N THR A 77 3.33 -12.81 14.44
CA THR A 77 4.30 -13.87 14.14
C THR A 77 5.73 -13.36 14.28
N LEU A 78 6.64 -14.24 14.68
CA LEU A 78 8.05 -13.90 14.84
C LEU A 78 8.76 -13.89 13.49
N THR A 79 9.35 -12.75 13.14
CA THR A 79 10.22 -12.61 11.98
C THR A 79 11.67 -12.61 12.45
N LYS A 80 12.46 -13.59 11.98
CA LYS A 80 13.89 -13.70 12.25
C LYS A 80 14.65 -13.23 11.01
N THR A 81 15.44 -12.17 11.14
CA THR A 81 16.30 -11.68 10.04
C THR A 81 17.73 -11.61 10.53
N ASN A 82 18.55 -12.58 10.12
CA ASN A 82 19.89 -12.77 10.66
C ASN A 82 19.84 -12.91 12.19
N LYS A 83 20.45 -11.98 12.93
CA LYS A 83 20.42 -11.93 14.40
C LYS A 83 19.34 -11.00 14.97
N LEU A 84 18.48 -10.42 14.13
CA LEU A 84 17.42 -9.51 14.56
C LEU A 84 16.09 -10.27 14.73
N LEU A 85 15.48 -10.17 15.91
CA LEU A 85 14.15 -10.69 16.21
C LEU A 85 13.13 -9.55 16.20
N SER A 86 12.14 -9.63 15.32
CA SER A 86 11.01 -8.70 15.30
C SER A 86 9.69 -9.45 15.33
N VAL A 87 8.65 -8.85 15.89
CA VAL A 87 7.30 -9.42 15.88
C VAL A 87 6.47 -8.65 14.87
N ARG A 88 6.01 -9.34 13.82
CA ARG A 88 5.15 -8.77 12.79
C ARG A 88 3.70 -8.81 13.29
N PRO A 89 3.06 -7.64 13.53
CA PRO A 89 1.71 -7.61 14.06
C PRO A 89 0.68 -8.17 13.07
N LEU A 90 -0.39 -8.76 13.59
CA LEU A 90 -1.53 -9.22 12.80
C LEU A 90 -2.23 -8.06 12.06
N ARG A 91 -2.18 -6.85 12.62
CA ARG A 91 -2.71 -5.62 12.02
C ARG A 91 -1.87 -4.43 12.49
N ALA A 92 -1.45 -3.57 11.57
CA ALA A 92 -0.77 -2.33 11.91
C ALA A 92 -1.23 -1.19 10.99
N ARG A 93 -0.85 0.04 11.36
CA ARG A 93 -0.86 1.15 10.42
C ARG A 93 0.36 1.04 9.51
N TYR A 94 0.31 1.76 8.40
CA TYR A 94 1.46 1.89 7.53
C TYR A 94 2.63 2.53 8.29
N THR A 95 3.79 1.87 8.27
CA THR A 95 5.04 2.42 8.78
C THR A 95 5.86 2.89 7.58
N PRO A 96 6.09 4.19 7.41
CA PRO A 96 6.74 4.71 6.22
C PRO A 96 8.21 4.30 6.16
N GLU A 97 8.66 3.82 5.01
CA GLU A 97 10.08 3.60 4.72
C GLU A 97 10.56 4.56 3.62
N ILE A 98 11.86 4.85 3.62
CA ILE A 98 12.47 5.73 2.61
C ILE A 98 12.38 5.05 1.22
N GLY A 99 11.95 5.83 0.24
CA GLY A 99 11.73 5.36 -1.13
C GLY A 99 10.40 4.63 -1.35
N ASP A 100 9.51 4.60 -0.38
CA ASP A 100 8.16 4.09 -0.59
C ASP A 100 7.33 5.06 -1.44
N LEU A 101 6.68 4.53 -2.46
CA LEU A 101 5.67 5.25 -3.23
C LEU A 101 4.32 5.16 -2.52
N VAL A 102 3.74 6.31 -2.22
CA VAL A 102 2.49 6.42 -1.47
C VAL A 102 1.51 7.35 -2.16
N VAL A 103 0.22 7.05 -1.99
CA VAL A 103 -0.85 8.02 -2.26
C VAL A 103 -1.22 8.65 -0.94
N GLY A 104 -1.47 9.95 -0.95
CA GLY A 104 -1.94 10.67 0.22
C GLY A 104 -3.03 11.67 -0.10
N ARG A 105 -3.76 12.07 0.93
CA ARG A 105 -4.77 13.13 0.86
C ARG A 105 -4.29 14.36 1.61
N ILE A 106 -4.39 15.53 1.00
CA ILE A 106 -4.07 16.80 1.67
C ILE A 106 -5.11 17.07 2.78
N VAL A 107 -4.65 17.23 4.01
CA VAL A 107 -5.49 17.48 5.19
C VAL A 107 -5.48 18.96 5.54
N GLU A 108 -4.30 19.57 5.58
CA GLU A 108 -4.13 20.99 5.92
C GLU A 108 -3.06 21.63 5.02
N VAL A 109 -3.28 22.91 4.70
CA VAL A 109 -2.35 23.76 3.98
C VAL A 109 -1.75 24.77 4.97
N GLN A 110 -0.43 24.79 5.12
CA GLN A 110 0.30 25.75 5.95
C GLN A 110 1.18 26.64 5.06
N ALA A 111 1.80 27.69 5.60
CA ALA A 111 2.51 28.71 4.81
C ALA A 111 3.60 28.16 3.86
N LYS A 112 4.30 27.07 4.22
CA LYS A 112 5.41 26.51 3.43
C LYS A 112 5.31 25.00 3.19
N ARG A 113 4.24 24.38 3.65
CA ARG A 113 4.08 22.93 3.63
C ARG A 113 2.62 22.52 3.64
N TRP A 114 2.35 21.35 3.09
CA TRP A 114 1.10 20.63 3.27
C TRP A 114 1.30 19.51 4.27
N ARG A 115 0.22 19.18 4.99
CA ARG A 115 0.16 17.89 5.66
C ARG A 115 -0.74 16.94 4.93
N VAL A 116 -0.24 15.72 4.84
CA VAL A 116 -0.78 14.70 3.97
C VAL A 116 -1.11 13.47 4.83
N ASP A 117 -2.36 13.02 4.77
CA ASP A 117 -2.74 11.73 5.30
C ASP A 117 -2.26 10.63 4.36
N VAL A 118 -1.39 9.76 4.88
CA VAL A 118 -0.85 8.58 4.18
C VAL A 118 -1.18 7.29 4.92
N ALA A 119 -2.20 7.28 5.79
CA ALA A 119 -2.56 6.13 6.65
C ALA A 119 -1.46 5.68 7.65
N ALA A 120 -0.42 6.49 7.84
CA ALA A 120 0.59 6.27 8.87
C ALA A 120 0.07 6.66 10.27
N SER A 121 0.92 6.49 11.29
CA SER A 121 0.63 6.95 12.67
C SER A 121 0.56 8.48 12.77
N GLN A 122 1.30 9.20 11.92
CA GLN A 122 1.36 10.66 11.88
C GLN A 122 1.12 11.17 10.46
N LEU A 123 0.66 12.42 10.36
CA LEU A 123 0.52 13.10 9.08
C LEU A 123 1.90 13.40 8.49
N ALA A 124 2.08 12.98 7.24
CA ALA A 124 3.30 13.26 6.49
C ALA A 124 3.38 14.74 6.10
N ILE A 125 4.59 15.21 5.84
CA ILE A 125 4.88 16.59 5.50
C ILE A 125 5.32 16.66 4.05
N LEU A 126 4.63 17.43 3.23
CA LEU A 126 5.07 17.78 1.88
C LEU A 126 5.50 19.25 1.87
N GLN A 127 6.78 19.52 1.66
CA GLN A 127 7.29 20.89 1.61
C GLN A 127 7.02 21.50 0.23
N ILE A 128 6.76 22.81 0.17
CA ILE A 128 6.73 23.53 -1.11
C ILE A 128 8.07 23.40 -1.86
N SER A 129 9.16 23.22 -1.10
CA SER A 129 10.48 23.02 -1.67
C SER A 129 10.70 21.62 -2.29
N ALA A 130 9.76 20.70 -2.08
CA ALA A 130 9.83 19.31 -2.52
C ALA A 130 8.89 19.01 -3.71
N ILE A 131 8.19 20.02 -4.23
CA ILE A 131 7.32 19.91 -5.41
C ILE A 131 7.94 20.59 -6.64
N ASN A 132 7.44 20.20 -7.83
CA ASN A 132 7.81 20.80 -9.11
C ASN A 132 6.90 21.99 -9.41
N LEU A 133 7.41 23.21 -9.33
CA LEU A 133 6.60 24.39 -9.64
C LEU A 133 6.31 24.48 -11.15
N PRO A 134 5.17 25.05 -11.55
CA PRO A 134 4.90 25.30 -12.95
C PRO A 134 5.93 26.27 -13.54
N GLY A 135 6.46 25.97 -14.74
CA GLY A 135 7.62 26.66 -15.31
C GLY A 135 8.96 25.92 -15.18
N GLY A 136 8.95 24.66 -14.71
CA GLY A 136 10.10 23.75 -14.76
C GLY A 136 11.08 23.86 -13.59
N ILE A 137 12.09 22.99 -13.59
CA ILE A 137 13.04 22.81 -12.47
C ILE A 137 13.92 24.06 -12.25
N LEU A 138 14.20 24.82 -13.31
CA LEU A 138 15.08 26.01 -13.26
C LEU A 138 14.37 27.28 -12.75
N ARG A 139 13.05 27.24 -12.53
CA ARG A 139 12.31 28.39 -12.00
C ARG A 139 12.75 28.69 -10.56
N LYS A 140 13.14 29.95 -10.30
CA LYS A 140 13.40 30.42 -8.94
C LYS A 140 12.11 30.49 -8.14
N ARG A 141 12.12 29.91 -6.94
CA ARG A 141 11.00 29.98 -6.00
C ARG A 141 10.91 31.38 -5.42
N THR A 142 9.72 31.97 -5.47
CA THR A 142 9.46 33.33 -4.98
C THR A 142 8.50 33.31 -3.80
N GLU A 143 8.50 34.36 -2.97
CA GLU A 143 7.55 34.50 -1.85
C GLU A 143 6.08 34.49 -2.32
N THR A 144 5.83 34.86 -3.57
CA THR A 144 4.50 34.77 -4.20
C THR A 144 4.00 33.32 -4.29
N ASP A 145 4.88 32.34 -4.44
CA ASP A 145 4.51 30.92 -4.49
C ASP A 145 4.05 30.42 -3.12
N GLU A 146 4.61 30.96 -2.03
CA GLU A 146 4.15 30.67 -0.66
C GLU A 146 2.74 31.24 -0.42
N LEU A 147 2.45 32.43 -0.96
CA LEU A 147 1.12 33.02 -0.90
C LEU A 147 0.11 32.25 -1.76
N GLN A 148 0.54 31.72 -2.90
CA GLN A 148 -0.28 30.95 -3.82
C GLN A 148 -0.24 29.43 -3.56
N ILE A 149 0.25 28.99 -2.40
CA ILE A 149 0.47 27.57 -2.10
C ILE A 149 -0.79 26.71 -2.30
N ARG A 150 -1.95 27.26 -1.97
CA ARG A 150 -3.28 26.63 -2.13
C ARG A 150 -3.66 26.36 -3.60
N SER A 151 -3.04 27.05 -4.56
CA SER A 151 -3.29 26.85 -5.99
C SER A 151 -2.66 25.56 -6.53
N PHE A 152 -1.63 25.03 -5.88
CA PHE A 152 -1.00 23.77 -6.27
C PHE A 152 -1.76 22.59 -5.68
N PHE A 153 -2.00 22.65 -4.37
CA PHE A 153 -2.74 21.64 -3.63
C PHE A 153 -3.63 22.30 -2.59
N ALA A 154 -4.92 21.96 -2.63
CA ALA A 154 -5.93 22.33 -1.68
C ALA A 154 -6.30 21.14 -0.77
N GLU A 155 -6.98 21.41 0.34
CA GLU A 155 -7.47 20.37 1.24
C GLU A 155 -8.41 19.42 0.51
N GLY A 156 -8.23 18.12 0.72
CA GLY A 156 -8.98 17.06 0.06
C GLY A 156 -8.36 16.55 -1.25
N ASP A 157 -7.40 17.27 -1.84
CA ASP A 157 -6.69 16.81 -3.02
C ASP A 157 -5.94 15.50 -2.75
N LEU A 158 -5.89 14.63 -3.75
CA LEU A 158 -5.09 13.40 -3.72
C LEU A 158 -3.78 13.63 -4.46
N VAL A 159 -2.69 13.15 -3.87
CA VAL A 159 -1.33 13.30 -4.38
C VAL A 159 -0.61 11.96 -4.33
N VAL A 160 0.10 11.63 -5.40
CA VAL A 160 1.12 10.58 -5.37
C VAL A 160 2.45 11.24 -4.99
N ALA A 161 3.14 10.67 -4.03
CA ALA A 161 4.43 11.14 -3.58
C ALA A 161 5.33 9.99 -3.14
N GLU A 162 6.62 10.26 -3.07
CA GLU A 162 7.62 9.32 -2.55
C GLU A 162 8.14 9.81 -1.20
N VAL A 163 8.40 8.87 -0.29
CA VAL A 163 8.98 9.16 1.02
C VAL A 163 10.46 9.49 0.86
N GLN A 164 10.82 10.76 1.07
CA GLN A 164 12.18 11.25 0.93
C GLN A 164 13.05 10.92 2.15
N GLN A 165 12.50 11.17 3.34
CA GLN A 165 13.22 11.05 4.60
C GLN A 165 12.22 10.84 5.74
N LEU A 166 12.71 10.28 6.83
CA LEU A 166 11.97 10.10 8.07
C LEU A 166 12.55 11.01 9.15
N HIS A 167 11.68 11.68 9.89
CA HIS A 167 12.06 12.46 11.06
C HIS A 167 12.23 11.56 12.28
N GLN A 168 12.91 12.04 13.32
CA GLN A 168 13.18 11.27 14.55
C GLN A 168 11.90 10.90 15.32
N ASP A 169 10.82 11.66 15.12
CA ASP A 169 9.49 11.40 15.66
C ASP A 169 8.69 10.37 14.84
N GLY A 170 9.25 9.88 13.73
CA GLY A 170 8.59 8.96 12.80
C GLY A 170 7.73 9.63 11.73
N ALA A 171 7.67 10.97 11.67
CA ALA A 171 6.97 11.66 10.61
C ALA A 171 7.70 11.47 9.26
N ALA A 172 6.95 11.16 8.21
CA ALA A 172 7.50 11.07 6.86
C ALA A 172 7.53 12.45 6.18
N SER A 173 8.64 12.77 5.53
CA SER A 173 8.73 13.90 4.60
C SER A 173 8.61 13.36 3.18
N LEU A 174 7.70 13.95 2.41
CA LEU A 174 7.36 13.54 1.05
C LEU A 174 7.98 14.48 0.01
N HIS A 175 8.17 13.98 -1.21
CA HIS A 175 8.48 14.80 -2.37
C HIS A 175 7.74 14.35 -3.63
N THR A 176 7.55 15.27 -4.58
CA THR A 176 6.94 15.01 -5.89
C THR A 176 7.85 15.47 -7.04
N ARG A 177 9.16 15.26 -6.91
CA ARG A 177 10.16 15.74 -7.89
C ARG A 177 10.11 15.00 -9.23
N SER A 178 9.58 13.79 -9.28
CA SER A 178 9.35 13.08 -10.55
C SER A 178 8.11 13.64 -11.26
N LEU A 179 8.13 13.74 -12.58
CA LEU A 179 6.96 14.13 -13.39
C LEU A 179 5.81 13.13 -13.29
N LYS A 180 6.10 11.89 -12.91
CA LYS A 180 5.09 10.85 -12.61
C LYS A 180 4.31 11.15 -11.33
N TYR A 181 4.81 12.07 -10.50
CA TYR A 181 4.25 12.39 -9.20
C TYR A 181 3.52 13.72 -9.26
N GLY A 182 2.44 13.86 -8.50
CA GLY A 182 1.59 15.04 -8.56
C GLY A 182 0.16 14.76 -8.17
N LYS A 183 -0.71 15.68 -8.57
CA LYS A 183 -2.14 15.62 -8.27
C LYS A 183 -2.82 14.54 -9.09
N LEU A 184 -3.62 13.71 -8.41
CA LEU A 184 -4.35 12.60 -9.02
C LEU A 184 -5.71 13.07 -9.56
N ARG A 185 -6.04 12.65 -10.79
CA ARG A 185 -7.27 12.98 -11.51
C ARG A 185 -7.73 11.82 -12.39
N ASN A 186 -8.93 11.93 -12.98
CA ASN A 186 -9.50 10.97 -13.93
C ASN A 186 -9.59 9.53 -13.43
N GLY A 187 -9.90 9.33 -12.15
CA GLY A 187 -9.85 8.02 -11.53
C GLY A 187 -10.65 7.89 -10.26
N VAL A 188 -10.49 6.73 -9.62
CA VAL A 188 -11.13 6.37 -8.35
C VAL A 188 -10.07 6.03 -7.30
N PHE A 189 -10.34 6.48 -6.08
CA PHE A 189 -9.54 6.17 -4.90
C PHE A 189 -10.08 4.93 -4.18
N VAL A 190 -9.18 4.08 -3.73
CA VAL A 190 -9.49 2.91 -2.90
C VAL A 190 -8.52 2.88 -1.72
N ALA A 191 -9.06 2.83 -0.51
CA ALA A 191 -8.27 2.59 0.70
C ALA A 191 -8.45 1.12 1.11
N VAL A 192 -7.35 0.39 1.16
CA VAL A 192 -7.29 -0.96 1.75
C VAL A 192 -6.54 -0.89 3.07
N THR A 193 -6.87 -1.77 4.01
CA THR A 193 -6.19 -1.77 5.31
C THR A 193 -4.70 -2.08 5.12
N GLY A 194 -3.86 -1.13 5.52
CA GLY A 194 -2.41 -1.23 5.38
C GLY A 194 -1.81 -2.36 6.22
N THR A 195 -0.83 -3.04 5.63
CA THR A 195 0.28 -3.78 6.25
C THR A 195 -0.02 -4.47 7.60
N GLY A 196 -0.32 -5.77 7.56
CA GLY A 196 -0.40 -6.65 8.73
C GLY A 196 -1.16 -7.93 8.39
N GLY A 197 -0.71 -9.09 8.89
CA GLY A 197 -1.46 -10.35 8.72
C GLY A 197 -1.40 -11.01 7.33
N GLY A 198 -0.46 -10.62 6.46
CA GLY A 198 -0.21 -11.30 5.18
C GLY A 198 -0.97 -10.75 3.96
N GLY A 199 -2.07 -10.02 4.16
CA GLY A 199 -2.84 -9.37 3.10
C GLY A 199 -2.49 -7.88 2.90
N GLY A 200 -2.83 -7.35 1.71
CA GLY A 200 -2.68 -5.92 1.36
C GLY A 200 -1.65 -5.65 0.28
N VAL A 201 -1.35 -4.36 0.05
CA VAL A 201 -0.38 -3.93 -0.97
C VAL A 201 1.03 -4.33 -0.56
N VAL A 202 1.73 -5.03 -1.45
CA VAL A 202 3.11 -5.46 -1.24
C VAL A 202 4.06 -4.51 -1.97
N ARG A 203 5.23 -4.26 -1.36
CA ARG A 203 6.31 -3.53 -2.01
C ARG A 203 6.85 -4.36 -3.19
N SER A 204 6.61 -3.88 -4.40
CA SER A 204 6.99 -4.53 -5.65
C SER A 204 7.94 -3.65 -6.46
N LYS A 205 8.64 -4.25 -7.44
CA LYS A 205 9.55 -3.53 -8.35
C LYS A 205 8.84 -2.38 -9.07
N ARG A 206 7.55 -2.56 -9.35
CA ARG A 206 6.70 -1.60 -10.04
C ARG A 206 5.42 -1.42 -9.24
N GLN A 207 5.15 -0.18 -8.83
CA GLN A 207 3.91 0.21 -8.13
C GLN A 207 2.93 0.95 -9.04
N VAL A 208 3.40 1.35 -10.23
CA VAL A 208 2.61 2.05 -11.24
C VAL A 208 2.80 1.33 -12.56
N TRP A 209 1.70 0.85 -13.13
CA TRP A 209 1.71 0.25 -14.46
C TRP A 209 0.40 0.54 -15.18
N THR A 210 0.46 0.41 -16.50
CA THR A 210 -0.67 0.57 -17.40
C THR A 210 -1.11 -0.82 -17.84
N MET A 211 -2.42 -1.07 -17.82
CA MET A 211 -3.03 -2.29 -18.33
C MET A 211 -4.04 -1.96 -19.43
N ASP A 212 -4.14 -2.87 -20.41
CA ASP A 212 -5.19 -2.81 -21.42
C ASP A 212 -6.49 -3.39 -20.83
N ALA A 213 -7.54 -2.58 -20.82
CA ALA A 213 -8.84 -2.99 -20.33
C ALA A 213 -9.65 -3.68 -21.43
N ALA A 214 -10.45 -4.67 -21.02
CA ALA A 214 -11.40 -5.38 -21.85
C ALA A 214 -12.56 -4.47 -22.32
N ASN A 215 -13.43 -5.01 -23.18
CA ASN A 215 -14.69 -4.39 -23.60
C ASN A 215 -14.55 -2.97 -24.17
N ALA A 216 -13.46 -2.71 -24.91
CA ALA A 216 -13.12 -1.39 -25.45
C ALA A 216 -12.93 -0.29 -24.37
N GLY A 217 -12.63 -0.66 -23.12
CA GLY A 217 -12.38 0.29 -22.02
C GLY A 217 -11.08 1.09 -22.14
N GLY A 218 -10.27 0.85 -23.17
CA GLY A 218 -9.01 1.53 -23.42
C GLY A 218 -7.91 1.10 -22.46
N LYS A 219 -6.99 2.01 -22.14
CA LYS A 219 -5.90 1.78 -21.19
C LYS A 219 -6.21 2.39 -19.84
N VAL A 220 -5.88 1.66 -18.78
CA VAL A 220 -6.08 2.08 -17.38
C VAL A 220 -4.74 2.03 -16.65
N ASP A 221 -4.43 3.09 -15.92
CA ASP A 221 -3.29 3.15 -15.02
C ASP A 221 -3.71 2.73 -13.62
N VAL A 222 -2.95 1.80 -13.04
CA VAL A 222 -3.11 1.35 -11.66
C VAL A 222 -1.90 1.78 -10.87
N LEU A 223 -2.16 2.47 -9.77
CA LEU A 223 -1.15 2.91 -8.82
C LEU A 223 -1.46 2.30 -7.46
N LEU A 224 -0.55 1.45 -6.99
CA LEU A 224 -0.60 0.82 -5.68
C LEU A 224 0.35 1.55 -4.72
N GLY A 225 -0.20 2.39 -3.84
CA GLY A 225 0.58 2.96 -2.75
C GLY A 225 0.91 1.89 -1.70
N VAL A 226 2.17 1.80 -1.28
CA VAL A 226 2.63 0.83 -0.26
C VAL A 226 1.86 0.99 1.06
N ASN A 227 1.32 2.18 1.29
CA ASN A 227 0.48 2.51 2.43
C ASN A 227 -0.96 1.96 2.36
N GLY A 228 -1.32 1.23 1.30
CA GLY A 228 -2.67 0.71 1.08
C GLY A 228 -3.64 1.72 0.46
N TYR A 229 -3.15 2.89 0.07
CA TYR A 229 -3.93 3.85 -0.72
C TYR A 229 -3.67 3.61 -2.19
N ILE A 230 -4.74 3.32 -2.94
CA ILE A 230 -4.69 2.89 -4.33
C ILE A 230 -5.44 3.91 -5.18
N TRP A 231 -4.91 4.16 -6.37
CA TRP A 231 -5.54 5.01 -7.36
C TRP A 231 -5.63 4.26 -8.70
N ILE A 232 -6.81 4.28 -9.30
CA ILE A 232 -7.08 3.64 -10.59
C ILE A 232 -7.64 4.70 -11.51
N SER A 233 -6.97 5.01 -12.61
CA SER A 233 -7.34 6.10 -13.51
C SER A 233 -7.26 5.72 -14.97
N LYS A 234 -8.00 6.46 -15.81
CA LYS A 234 -7.82 6.38 -17.26
C LYS A 234 -6.40 6.77 -17.65
N HIS A 235 -5.79 5.99 -18.54
CA HIS A 235 -4.47 6.31 -19.08
C HIS A 235 -4.50 7.54 -19.99
N ILE A 236 -3.49 8.39 -19.87
CA ILE A 236 -3.32 9.60 -20.68
C ILE A 236 -1.96 9.52 -21.36
N GLU A 237 -1.96 9.38 -22.70
CA GLU A 237 -0.75 9.17 -23.50
C GLU A 237 0.30 10.30 -23.38
N GLY A 238 -0.08 11.46 -22.85
CA GLY A 238 0.82 12.58 -22.60
C GLY A 238 1.85 12.34 -21.49
N ASP A 239 1.59 11.45 -20.53
CA ASP A 239 2.46 11.25 -19.35
C ASP A 239 3.64 10.30 -19.64
N THR A 240 3.51 9.40 -20.62
CA THR A 240 4.58 8.44 -21.02
C THR A 240 5.55 9.04 -22.04
N ALA A 241 5.10 9.94 -22.92
CA ALA A 241 5.95 10.62 -23.90
C ALA A 241 7.01 11.53 -23.25
N ALA A 242 6.79 11.97 -22.02
CA ALA A 242 7.74 12.78 -21.24
C ALA A 242 9.00 12.01 -20.79
N GLU A 243 8.97 10.67 -20.77
CA GLU A 243 10.17 9.86 -20.45
C GLU A 243 11.11 9.68 -21.65
N ALA A 244 10.57 9.60 -22.87
CA ALA A 244 11.36 9.33 -24.07
C ALA A 244 12.05 10.60 -24.62
N ALA A 245 11.46 11.77 -24.38
CA ALA A 245 12.00 13.06 -24.82
C ALA A 245 12.75 13.72 -23.65
N GLY A 246 14.08 13.59 -23.64
CA GLY A 246 14.96 14.08 -22.56
C GLY A 246 14.54 15.42 -21.94
N ILE A 247 14.56 15.42 -20.60
CA ILE A 247 14.31 16.42 -19.54
C ILE A 247 14.21 17.92 -19.92
N ASN A 248 14.84 18.42 -20.97
CA ASN A 248 15.03 19.86 -21.16
C ASN A 248 14.08 20.56 -22.16
N ARG A 249 13.17 19.87 -22.86
CA ARG A 249 12.40 20.52 -23.96
C ARG A 249 10.88 20.46 -23.89
N MET A 250 10.28 19.75 -22.94
CA MET A 250 8.81 19.64 -22.87
C MET A 250 8.21 19.80 -21.46
N GLU A 251 9.01 20.18 -20.46
CA GLU A 251 8.53 20.45 -19.10
C GLU A 251 7.59 21.67 -19.02
N GLU A 252 7.71 22.62 -19.95
CA GLU A 252 7.02 23.90 -19.88
C GLU A 252 5.52 23.81 -20.23
N SER A 253 5.14 22.92 -21.17
CA SER A 253 3.74 22.79 -21.65
C SER A 253 2.87 21.87 -20.80
N VAL A 254 3.46 20.91 -20.08
CA VAL A 254 2.74 19.98 -19.19
C VAL A 254 2.39 20.64 -17.85
N SER A 255 3.19 21.63 -17.45
CA SER A 255 3.24 22.14 -16.07
C SER A 255 1.97 22.80 -15.53
N ASN A 256 1.13 23.41 -16.38
CA ASN A 256 -0.11 24.04 -15.92
C ASN A 256 -1.25 23.04 -15.65
N LYS A 257 -1.24 21.87 -16.30
CA LYS A 257 -2.29 20.85 -16.09
C LYS A 257 -2.02 19.95 -14.88
N VAL A 258 -0.76 19.86 -14.42
CA VAL A 258 -0.35 19.00 -13.28
C VAL A 258 -1.11 19.34 -11.99
N TYR A 259 -1.49 20.61 -11.80
CA TYR A 259 -2.19 21.06 -10.60
C TYR A 259 -3.69 21.34 -10.82
N SER A 260 -4.22 21.07 -12.02
CA SER A 260 -5.63 21.24 -12.31
C SER A 260 -6.48 20.21 -11.56
N SER A 261 -7.55 20.66 -10.92
CA SER A 261 -8.57 19.79 -10.32
C SER A 261 -9.61 19.29 -11.32
N GLN A 262 -9.57 19.74 -12.57
CA GLN A 262 -10.59 19.41 -13.57
C GLN A 262 -10.27 18.06 -14.23
N ASN A 263 -11.26 17.16 -14.20
CA ASN A 263 -11.18 15.86 -14.85
C ASN A 263 -11.53 15.97 -16.34
N ASP A 264 -10.90 15.12 -17.15
CA ASP A 264 -11.23 14.95 -18.56
C ASP A 264 -12.49 14.09 -18.71
N PRO A 265 -13.27 14.27 -19.80
CA PRO A 265 -14.36 13.36 -20.13
C PRO A 265 -13.87 11.91 -20.26
N MET A 266 -14.65 11.00 -19.66
CA MET A 266 -14.33 9.57 -19.61
C MET A 266 -15.55 8.76 -20.06
N GLU A 267 -15.29 7.75 -20.90
CA GLU A 267 -16.34 6.89 -21.42
C GLU A 267 -16.84 5.92 -20.34
N VAL A 268 -18.13 5.58 -20.39
CA VAL A 268 -18.77 4.66 -19.44
C VAL A 268 -18.10 3.28 -19.44
N THR A 269 -17.62 2.82 -20.60
CA THR A 269 -16.87 1.55 -20.73
C THR A 269 -15.59 1.60 -19.88
N THR A 270 -14.76 2.63 -20.03
CA THR A 270 -13.57 2.84 -19.18
C THR A 270 -13.94 2.94 -17.70
N MET A 271 -15.02 3.66 -17.34
CA MET A 271 -15.46 3.75 -15.93
C MET A 271 -15.81 2.38 -15.37
N ARG A 272 -16.48 1.54 -16.17
CA ARG A 272 -16.89 0.18 -15.79
C ARG A 272 -15.67 -0.70 -15.53
N GLU A 273 -14.66 -0.62 -16.38
CA GLU A 273 -13.41 -1.37 -16.22
C GLU A 273 -12.61 -0.92 -15.00
N ILE A 274 -12.53 0.39 -14.75
CA ILE A 274 -11.96 0.93 -13.51
C ILE A 274 -12.69 0.36 -12.27
N ALA A 275 -14.02 0.26 -12.32
CA ALA A 275 -14.80 -0.32 -11.25
C ALA A 275 -14.57 -1.84 -11.09
N ARG A 276 -14.34 -2.58 -12.19
CA ARG A 276 -13.98 -4.00 -12.15
C ARG A 276 -12.63 -4.21 -11.46
N ILE A 277 -11.61 -3.44 -11.83
CA ILE A 277 -10.27 -3.49 -11.20
C ILE A 277 -10.37 -3.19 -9.70
N ARG A 278 -11.14 -2.15 -9.33
CA ARG A 278 -11.42 -1.85 -7.92
C ARG A 278 -12.03 -3.04 -7.18
N SER A 279 -12.99 -3.72 -7.80
CA SER A 279 -13.68 -4.87 -7.20
C SER A 279 -12.75 -6.07 -7.03
N VAL A 280 -11.86 -6.31 -7.99
CA VAL A 280 -10.80 -7.34 -7.88
C VAL A 280 -9.89 -7.04 -6.69
N ILE A 281 -9.39 -5.81 -6.59
CA ILE A 281 -8.50 -5.41 -5.48
C ILE A 281 -9.17 -5.61 -4.12
N LEU A 282 -10.44 -5.22 -3.98
CA LEU A 282 -11.19 -5.43 -2.75
C LEU A 282 -11.34 -6.92 -2.43
N ALA A 283 -11.68 -7.74 -3.42
CA ALA A 283 -11.81 -9.18 -3.26
C ALA A 283 -10.48 -9.84 -2.84
N LEU A 284 -9.34 -9.40 -3.40
CA LEU A 284 -8.02 -9.89 -2.98
C LEU A 284 -7.74 -9.61 -1.51
N VAL A 285 -8.01 -8.38 -1.06
CA VAL A 285 -7.80 -7.96 0.33
C VAL A 285 -8.74 -8.68 1.30
N GLU A 286 -10.02 -8.83 0.95
CA GLU A 286 -11.00 -9.55 1.77
C GLU A 286 -10.61 -11.01 2.02
N ASN A 287 -9.91 -11.63 1.06
CA ASN A 287 -9.43 -13.01 1.17
C ASN A 287 -7.98 -13.12 1.65
N GLY A 288 -7.39 -12.02 2.13
CA GLY A 288 -6.04 -12.01 2.72
C GLY A 288 -4.92 -12.27 1.72
N LEU A 289 -5.16 -12.10 0.41
CA LEU A 289 -4.13 -12.23 -0.60
C LEU A 289 -3.28 -10.95 -0.70
N LYS A 290 -2.05 -11.14 -1.19
CA LYS A 290 -1.17 -10.03 -1.56
C LYS A 290 -1.72 -9.30 -2.79
N VAL A 291 -1.58 -7.98 -2.78
CA VAL A 291 -1.92 -7.10 -3.90
C VAL A 291 -0.63 -6.61 -4.54
N ASP A 292 -0.30 -7.17 -5.70
CA ASP A 292 0.81 -6.81 -6.60
C ASP A 292 0.34 -6.77 -8.06
N GLU A 293 1.21 -6.31 -8.98
CA GLU A 293 0.92 -6.19 -10.43
C GLU A 293 0.39 -7.51 -11.01
N ASP A 294 1.06 -8.62 -10.72
CA ASP A 294 0.71 -9.95 -11.23
C ASP A 294 -0.65 -10.44 -10.71
N THR A 295 -0.94 -10.27 -9.42
CA THR A 295 -2.19 -10.76 -8.83
C THR A 295 -3.38 -9.90 -9.28
N VAL A 296 -3.20 -8.59 -9.40
CA VAL A 296 -4.24 -7.70 -9.93
C VAL A 296 -4.51 -7.97 -11.40
N THR A 297 -3.46 -8.15 -12.22
CA THR A 297 -3.61 -8.40 -13.67
C THR A 297 -4.27 -9.75 -13.94
N ARG A 298 -3.83 -10.81 -13.26
CA ARG A 298 -4.49 -12.13 -13.36
C ARG A 298 -5.93 -12.07 -12.83
N GLY A 299 -6.14 -11.44 -11.68
CA GLY A 299 -7.46 -11.30 -11.07
C GLY A 299 -8.44 -10.52 -11.95
N TYR A 300 -7.93 -9.53 -12.71
CA TYR A 300 -8.73 -8.80 -13.68
C TYR A 300 -9.16 -9.69 -14.85
N SER A 301 -8.24 -10.48 -15.43
CA SER A 301 -8.58 -11.42 -16.51
C SER A 301 -9.66 -12.41 -16.08
N GLU A 302 -9.49 -13.01 -14.90
CA GLU A 302 -10.47 -13.95 -14.34
C GLU A 302 -11.81 -13.27 -14.04
N ALA A 303 -11.80 -12.03 -13.53
CA ALA A 303 -13.04 -11.28 -13.30
C ALA A 303 -13.78 -10.96 -14.60
N VAL A 304 -13.06 -10.69 -15.70
CA VAL A 304 -13.68 -10.49 -17.02
C VAL A 304 -14.36 -11.78 -17.49
N ASP A 305 -13.72 -12.94 -17.32
CA ASP A 305 -14.30 -14.22 -17.72
C ASP A 305 -15.50 -14.62 -16.84
N ILE A 306 -15.42 -14.41 -15.52
CA ILE A 306 -16.57 -14.60 -14.61
C ILE A 306 -17.74 -13.69 -14.99
N ALA A 307 -17.47 -12.46 -15.44
CA ALA A 307 -18.51 -11.53 -15.79
C ALA A 307 -19.21 -11.91 -17.12
N ARG A 308 -18.49 -12.54 -18.06
CA ARG A 308 -19.08 -13.13 -19.28
C ARG A 308 -20.06 -14.25 -19.00
N ASP A 309 -19.87 -15.00 -17.91
CA ASP A 309 -20.80 -16.04 -17.47
C ASP A 309 -22.12 -15.46 -16.91
N SER A 310 -22.17 -14.15 -16.63
CA SER A 310 -23.34 -13.47 -16.05
C SER A 310 -24.08 -12.64 -17.10
N ALA A 311 -25.42 -12.69 -17.08
CA ALA A 311 -26.26 -11.99 -18.06
C ALA A 311 -26.10 -10.45 -18.03
N ASP A 312 -25.77 -9.88 -16.86
CA ASP A 312 -25.68 -8.43 -16.64
C ASP A 312 -24.23 -7.90 -16.57
N ASP A 313 -23.23 -8.73 -16.91
CA ASP A 313 -21.80 -8.39 -16.77
C ASP A 313 -21.50 -7.84 -15.36
N ASP A 314 -21.90 -8.59 -14.34
CA ASP A 314 -21.92 -8.13 -12.95
C ASP A 314 -20.49 -7.87 -12.43
N LEU A 315 -20.29 -6.68 -11.87
CA LEU A 315 -19.00 -6.22 -11.33
C LEU A 315 -18.76 -6.69 -9.89
N TYR A 316 -19.80 -7.15 -9.20
CA TYR A 316 -19.70 -7.55 -7.81
C TYR A 316 -18.99 -8.91 -7.67
N LEU A 317 -17.83 -8.89 -7.01
CA LEU A 317 -17.00 -10.07 -6.75
C LEU A 317 -17.06 -10.53 -5.29
N GLY A 318 -18.12 -10.18 -4.55
CA GLY A 318 -18.25 -10.65 -3.17
C GLY A 318 -18.79 -12.08 -3.05
N GLY A 319 -18.65 -12.65 -1.84
CA GLY A 319 -19.26 -13.94 -1.49
C GLY A 319 -18.62 -15.13 -2.21
N GLU A 320 -19.41 -15.85 -3.01
CA GLU A 320 -18.96 -17.05 -3.73
C GLU A 320 -18.10 -16.71 -4.96
N LYS A 321 -18.42 -15.61 -5.66
CA LYS A 321 -17.64 -15.15 -6.83
C LYS A 321 -16.21 -14.78 -6.44
N GLY A 322 -16.03 -14.10 -5.30
CA GLY A 322 -14.71 -13.76 -4.77
C GLY A 322 -13.90 -14.98 -4.36
N ARG A 323 -14.57 -15.99 -3.78
CA ARG A 323 -13.92 -17.28 -3.47
C ARG A 323 -13.49 -18.03 -4.72
N ARG A 324 -14.32 -18.03 -5.78
CA ARG A 324 -13.98 -18.61 -7.09
C ARG A 324 -12.79 -17.87 -7.74
N LEU A 325 -12.75 -16.55 -7.65
CA LEU A 325 -11.62 -15.75 -8.12
C LEU A 325 -10.32 -16.12 -7.39
N VAL A 326 -10.37 -16.24 -6.06
CA VAL A 326 -9.22 -16.60 -5.23
C VAL A 326 -8.74 -18.02 -5.50
N ALA A 327 -9.68 -18.96 -5.65
CA ALA A 327 -9.42 -20.33 -6.06
C ALA A 327 -8.63 -20.38 -7.38
N ALA A 328 -9.11 -19.68 -8.41
CA ALA A 328 -8.43 -19.57 -9.70
C ALA A 328 -7.00 -18.97 -9.57
N LEU A 329 -6.81 -17.97 -8.72
CA LEU A 329 -5.51 -17.31 -8.54
C LEU A 329 -4.49 -18.12 -7.71
N THR A 330 -4.98 -18.98 -6.82
CA THR A 330 -4.16 -19.82 -5.93
C THR A 330 -3.97 -21.24 -6.47
N GLY A 331 -4.67 -21.62 -7.55
CA GLY A 331 -4.54 -22.93 -8.20
C GLY A 331 -5.23 -24.07 -7.46
N HIS A 332 -6.24 -23.75 -6.64
CA HIS A 332 -7.03 -24.71 -5.85
C HIS A 332 -8.51 -24.63 -6.17
#